data_AF-A0A377ZHM3-F1
#
_entry.id   AF-A0A377ZHM3-F1
#
_cell.length_a   1.000
_cell.length_b   1.000
_cell.length_c   1.000
_cell.angle_alpha   90.00
_cell.angle_beta   90.00
_cell.angle_gamma   90.00
#
_symmetry.space_group_name_H-M   'P 1'
#
loop_
_entity.id
_entity.type
_entity.pdbx_description
1 polymer ?
#
loop_
_entity_poly.entity_id
_entity_poly.type
_entity_poly.pdbx_seq_one_letter_code
_entity_poly.pdbx_strand_id
1 'polypeptide(L)' 'MAGAGVRAANLPLFLQAGVKEVHSSAGHWLPSEMRFRHPGVSMSADPDADEYRRYAVNGAAVAEMKRIISAWRS' A
#
# COMPACT_ATOMS: atom_id res chain seq x y z
N MET A 1 13.11 9.01 -8.76
CA MET A 1 11.73 8.74 -8.30
C MET A 1 11.80 8.37 -6.82
N ALA A 2 11.12 9.11 -5.93
CA ALA A 2 11.10 8.76 -4.50
C ALA A 2 10.22 7.51 -4.28
N GLY A 3 10.66 6.57 -3.45
CA GLY A 3 9.97 5.30 -3.23
C GLY A 3 10.12 4.83 -1.78
N ALA A 4 9.73 3.57 -1.50
CA ALA A 4 9.80 2.93 -0.19
C ALA A 4 9.02 3.68 0.92
N GLY A 5 7.71 3.44 0.98
CA GLY A 5 6.85 3.98 2.06
C GLY A 5 6.17 5.31 1.74
N VAL A 6 6.19 5.76 0.49
CA VAL A 6 5.37 6.90 0.05
C VAL A 6 3.88 6.54 0.20
N ARG A 7 3.13 7.40 0.90
CA ARG A 7 1.69 7.29 1.22
C ARG A 7 1.06 8.68 1.13
N ALA A 8 -0.27 8.77 1.11
CA ALA A 8 -0.97 10.06 1.10
C ALA A 8 -0.50 11.01 2.22
N ALA A 9 -0.27 10.50 3.43
CA ALA A 9 0.13 11.29 4.60
C ALA A 9 1.50 11.98 4.46
N ASN A 10 2.47 11.37 3.75
CA ASN A 10 3.81 11.94 3.60
C ASN A 10 4.09 12.44 2.17
N LEU A 11 3.14 12.27 1.24
CA LEU A 11 3.25 12.72 -0.14
C LEU A 11 3.57 14.21 -0.29
N PRO A 12 2.96 15.14 0.48
CA PRO A 12 3.26 16.57 0.36
C PRO A 12 4.74 16.91 0.60
N LEU A 13 5.45 16.16 1.45
CA LEU A 13 6.87 16.40 1.74
C LEU A 13 7.73 16.18 0.49
N PHE A 14 7.45 15.13 -0.28
CA PHE A 14 8.17 14.86 -1.52
C PHE A 14 7.87 15.91 -2.60
N LEU A 15 6.62 16.35 -2.70
CA LEU A 15 6.21 17.40 -3.64
C LEU A 15 6.91 18.73 -3.32
N GLN A 16 6.98 19.11 -2.05
CA GLN A 16 7.72 20.29 -1.58
C GLN A 16 9.22 20.19 -1.85
N ALA A 17 9.79 19.00 -1.73
CA ALA A 17 11.19 18.74 -2.09
C ALA A 17 11.47 18.76 -3.61
N GLY A 18 10.46 19.11 -4.44
CA GLY A 18 10.60 19.20 -5.89
C GLY A 18 10.62 17.83 -6.60
N VAL A 19 10.24 16.76 -5.92
CA VAL A 19 10.18 15.42 -6.53
C VAL A 19 9.07 15.38 -7.58
N LYS A 20 9.47 15.08 -8.83
CA LYS A 20 8.54 15.08 -9.98
C LYS A 20 7.73 13.78 -10.11
N GLU A 21 8.25 12.68 -9.57
CA GLU A 21 7.70 11.34 -9.68
C GLU A 21 7.90 10.54 -8.39
N VAL A 22 6.85 9.82 -7.95
CA VAL A 22 6.84 8.98 -6.76
C VAL A 22 6.40 7.55 -7.08
N HIS A 23 6.96 6.59 -6.35
CA HIS A 23 6.57 5.19 -6.35
C HIS A 23 5.91 4.84 -5.01
N SER A 24 4.67 4.35 -5.06
CA SER A 24 3.94 3.87 -3.88
C SER A 24 3.31 2.53 -4.18
N SER A 25 3.39 1.60 -3.23
CA SER A 25 2.65 0.34 -3.32
C SER A 25 1.15 0.53 -3.09
N ALA A 26 0.74 1.61 -2.41
CA ALA A 26 -0.64 1.91 -2.01
C ALA A 26 -1.40 0.69 -1.45
N GLY A 27 -0.69 -0.24 -0.83
CA GLY A 27 -1.25 -1.55 -0.54
C GLY A 27 -1.83 -1.68 0.85
N HIS A 28 -2.75 -2.64 0.96
CA HIS A 28 -3.40 -3.04 2.19
C HIS A 28 -3.51 -4.57 2.27
N TRP A 29 -3.71 -5.07 3.48
CA TRP A 29 -4.02 -6.47 3.70
C TRP A 29 -5.54 -6.68 3.65
N LEU A 30 -5.96 -7.63 2.84
CA LEU A 30 -7.34 -8.09 2.77
C LEU A 30 -7.43 -9.50 3.35
N PRO A 31 -8.50 -9.83 4.09
CA PRO A 31 -8.73 -11.21 4.51
C PRO A 31 -9.00 -12.11 3.28
N SER A 32 -8.70 -13.39 3.45
CA SER A 32 -9.11 -14.45 2.53
C SER A 32 -10.60 -14.73 2.66
N GLU A 33 -11.25 -15.03 1.54
CA GLU A 33 -12.64 -15.46 1.46
C GLU A 33 -12.83 -16.93 1.90
N MET A 34 -11.74 -17.62 2.26
CA MET A 34 -11.79 -19.01 2.73
C MET A 34 -12.64 -19.16 4.00
N ARG A 35 -13.67 -20.00 3.89
CA ARG A 35 -14.59 -20.31 5.00
C ARG A 35 -14.06 -21.40 5.93
N PHE A 36 -13.30 -22.34 5.39
CA PHE A 36 -12.61 -23.38 6.17
C PHE A 36 -11.11 -23.05 6.24
N ARG A 37 -10.52 -23.26 7.41
CA ARG A 37 -9.10 -23.00 7.66
C ARG A 37 -8.48 -24.24 8.30
N HIS A 38 -7.29 -24.61 7.85
CA HIS A 38 -6.50 -25.69 8.42
C HIS A 38 -5.36 -25.08 9.24
N PRO A 39 -5.54 -24.91 10.56
CA PRO A 39 -4.51 -24.31 11.41
C PRO A 39 -3.31 -25.25 11.57
N GLY A 40 -2.13 -24.69 11.80
CA GLY A 40 -0.90 -25.45 12.09
C GLY A 40 -0.05 -25.80 10.87
N VAL A 41 -0.43 -25.35 9.67
CA VAL A 41 0.40 -25.42 8.47
C VAL A 41 0.80 -24.01 8.08
N SER A 42 2.11 -23.79 7.90
CA SER A 42 2.64 -22.54 7.35
C SER A 42 3.42 -22.83 6.08
N MET A 43 3.17 -22.01 5.06
CA MET A 43 3.89 -21.97 3.79
C MET A 43 4.89 -20.81 3.74
N SER A 44 4.74 -19.85 4.66
CA SER A 44 5.62 -18.71 4.82
C SER A 44 6.96 -19.09 5.46
N ALA A 45 8.02 -18.36 5.08
CA ALA A 45 9.28 -18.39 5.82
C ALA A 45 9.20 -17.60 7.14
N ASP A 46 8.22 -16.70 7.25
CA ASP A 46 7.86 -15.98 8.47
C ASP A 46 6.82 -16.79 9.26
N PRO A 47 7.17 -17.35 10.44
CA PRO A 47 6.26 -18.17 11.25
C PRO A 47 5.02 -17.42 11.75
N ASP A 48 5.07 -16.09 11.82
CA ASP A 48 3.98 -15.25 12.33
C ASP A 48 3.10 -14.69 11.20
N ALA A 49 3.37 -15.08 9.94
CA ALA A 49 2.59 -14.62 8.80
C ALA A 49 1.14 -15.14 8.85
N ASP A 50 0.18 -14.23 8.65
CA ASP A 50 -1.22 -14.62 8.46
C ASP A 50 -1.43 -15.20 7.06
N GLU A 51 -1.42 -16.53 6.97
CA GLU A 51 -1.65 -17.32 5.74
C GLU A 51 -3.00 -17.05 5.07
N TYR A 52 -3.93 -16.38 5.77
CA TYR A 52 -5.26 -16.06 5.27
C TYR A 52 -5.41 -14.57 4.98
N ARG A 53 -4.32 -13.85 4.73
CA ARG A 53 -4.35 -12.48 4.19
C ARG A 53 -3.66 -12.39 2.84
N ARG A 54 -4.18 -11.51 1.99
CA ARG A 54 -3.59 -11.18 0.69
C ARG A 54 -3.25 -9.69 0.65
N TYR A 55 -2.06 -9.38 0.16
CA TYR A 55 -1.66 -8.00 -0.07
C TYR A 55 -2.21 -7.55 -1.42
N ALA A 56 -2.97 -6.46 -1.43
CA ALA A 56 -3.60 -5.91 -2.62
C ALA A 56 -3.41 -4.40 -2.70
N VAL A 57 -3.58 -3.83 -3.88
CA VAL A 57 -3.59 -2.37 -4.06
C VAL A 57 -4.92 -1.81 -3.57
N ASN A 58 -4.87 -0.77 -2.74
CA ASN A 58 -6.05 -0.04 -2.30
C ASN A 58 -6.35 1.11 -3.28
N GLY A 59 -7.39 0.93 -4.11
CA GLY A 59 -7.79 1.92 -5.10
C GLY A 59 -8.16 3.29 -4.51
N ALA A 60 -8.75 3.33 -3.31
CA ALA A 60 -9.08 4.59 -2.65
C ALA A 60 -7.82 5.37 -2.24
N ALA A 61 -6.80 4.66 -1.73
CA ALA A 61 -5.52 5.27 -1.41
C ALA A 61 -4.82 5.83 -2.66
N VAL A 62 -4.89 5.11 -3.79
CA VAL A 62 -4.38 5.60 -5.08
C VAL A 62 -5.11 6.87 -5.52
N ALA A 63 -6.44 6.87 -5.46
CA ALA A 63 -7.26 8.02 -5.84
C ALA A 63 -6.96 9.25 -4.96
N GLU A 64 -6.79 9.05 -3.65
CA GLU A 64 -6.42 10.12 -2.73
C GLU A 64 -5.06 10.74 -3.06
N MET A 65 -4.02 9.90 -3.25
CA MET A 65 -2.69 10.39 -3.64
C MET A 65 -2.74 11.14 -4.97
N LYS A 66 -3.52 10.63 -5.94
CA LYS A 66 -3.70 11.31 -7.22
C LYS A 66 -4.34 12.69 -7.04
N ARG A 67 -5.34 12.82 -6.18
CA ARG A 67 -6.00 14.10 -5.86
C ARG A 67 -5.01 15.10 -5.28
N ILE A 68 -4.15 14.67 -4.34
CA ILE A 68 -3.10 15.52 -3.75
C ILE A 68 -2.13 16.02 -4.83
N ILE A 69 -1.65 15.14 -5.72
CA ILE A 69 -0.74 15.52 -6.80
C ILE A 69 -1.39 16.50 -7.79
N SER A 70 -2.65 16.25 -8.16
CA SER A 70 -3.39 17.15 -9.06
C SER A 70 -3.57 18.54 -8.44
N ALA A 71 -3.93 18.61 -7.16
CA ALA A 71 -4.11 19.89 -6.45
C ALA A 71 -2.79 20.66 -6.21
N TRP A 72 -1.64 19.97 -6.19
CA TRP A 72 -0.33 20.62 -6.09
C TRP A 72 0.12 21.26 -7.42
N ARG A 73 -0.43 20.79 -8.54
CA ARG A 73 -0.06 21.25 -9.90
C ARG A 73 -0.96 22.37 -10.42
N SER A 74 -2.11 22.60 -9.79
CA SER A 74 -3.03 23.71 -10.05
C SER A 74 -2.58 24.97 -9.33
#